data_AF-A0A842LPF0-F1
#
_entry.id   AF-A0A842LPF0-F1
#
_cell.length_a   1.000
_cell.length_b   1.000
_cell.length_c   1.000
_cell.angle_alpha   90.00
_cell.angle_beta   90.00
_cell.angle_gamma   90.00
#
_symmetry.space_group_name_H-M   'P 1'
#
loop_
_entity.id
_entity.type
_entity.pdbx_description
1 polymer ?
#
loop_
_entity_poly.entity_id
_entity_poly.type
_entity_poly.pdbx_seq_one_letter_code
_entity_poly.pdbx_strand_id
1 'polypeptide(L)' 'RVRERRVLEISWNWLDGCLELIIKGEGGLYIKELISGDSGRTEPSVSSVLGVPARCVALDVLEVGDEPSEKD' A
#
# COMPACT_ATOMS: atom_id res chain seq x y z
N ARG A 1 -14.36 -14.05 2.77
CA ARG A 1 -13.99 -14.25 1.35
C ARG A 1 -12.67 -13.54 1.12
N VAL A 2 -11.66 -14.22 0.57
CA VAL A 2 -10.40 -13.58 0.17
C VAL A 2 -10.67 -12.70 -1.05
N ARG A 3 -10.08 -11.49 -1.07
CA ARG A 3 -10.17 -10.55 -2.19
C ARG A 3 -8.75 -10.28 -2.67
N GLU A 4 -8.57 -10.34 -3.98
CA GLU A 4 -7.32 -9.92 -4.61
C GLU A 4 -7.43 -8.43 -4.96
N ARG A 5 -6.37 -7.68 -4.66
CA ARG A 5 -6.22 -6.25 -4.97
C ARG A 5 -4.78 -6.02 -5.37
N ARG A 6 -4.56 -5.18 -6.39
CA ARG A 6 -3.22 -4.92 -6.91
C ARG A 6 -2.68 -3.59 -6.41
N VAL A 7 -1.42 -3.62 -6.01
CA VAL A 7 -0.54 -2.45 -6.00
C VAL A 7 -0.04 -2.31 -7.44
N LEU A 8 -0.32 -1.16 -8.06
CA LEU A 8 0.08 -0.86 -9.42
C LEU A 8 1.50 -0.32 -9.46
N GLU A 9 1.79 0.63 -8.56
CA GLU A 9 3.11 1.24 -8.42
C GLU A 9 3.41 1.50 -6.94
N ILE A 10 4.70 1.40 -6.60
CA ILE A 10 5.20 1.73 -5.28
C ILE A 10 6.54 2.45 -5.41
N SER A 11 6.68 3.58 -4.75
CA SER A 11 7.96 4.22 -4.48
C SER A 11 8.14 4.41 -2.99
N TRP A 12 9.38 4.52 -2.55
CA TRP A 12 9.71 4.56 -1.13
C TRP A 12 10.81 5.56 -0.83
N ASN A 13 10.81 6.03 0.40
CA ASN A 13 11.89 6.82 0.97
C ASN A 13 12.08 6.46 2.45
N TRP A 14 13.28 6.68 2.98
CA TRP A 14 13.57 6.50 4.40
C TRP A 14 13.74 7.87 5.06
N LEU A 15 12.85 8.20 5.98
CA LEU A 15 12.79 9.51 6.63
C LEU A 15 12.68 9.34 8.14
N ASP A 16 13.66 9.88 8.88
CA ASP A 16 13.64 9.94 10.34
C ASP A 16 13.25 8.62 11.05
N GLY A 17 13.77 7.50 10.54
CA GLY A 17 13.50 6.17 11.10
C GLY A 17 12.15 5.57 10.70
N CYS A 18 11.44 6.18 9.76
CA CYS A 18 10.20 5.69 9.17
C CYS A 18 10.40 5.37 7.68
N LEU A 19 9.68 4.34 7.22
CA LEU A 19 9.53 4.05 5.79
C LEU A 19 8.33 4.82 5.26
N GLU A 20 8.59 5.79 4.39
CA GLU A 20 7.55 6.47 3.62
C GLU A 20 7.29 5.68 2.33
N LEU A 21 6.02 5.45 2.02
CA LEU A 21 5.59 4.74 0.82
C LEU A 21 4.56 5.59 0.07
N ILE A 22 4.80 5.79 -1.22
CA ILE A 22 3.80 6.31 -2.16
C ILE A 22 3.29 5.12 -2.95
N ILE A 23 2.00 4.86 -2.86
CA ILE A 23 1.37 3.65 -3.39
C ILE A 23 0.23 4.05 -4.33
N LYS A 24 0.32 3.61 -5.58
CA LYS A 24 -0.80 3.59 -6.51
C LYS A 24 -1.43 2.21 -6.45
N GLY A 25 -2.71 2.11 -6.16
CA GLY A 25 -3.40 0.84 -5.96
C GLY A 25 -4.79 0.82 -6.57
N GLU A 26 -5.30 -0.40 -6.80
CA GLU A 26 -6.68 -0.59 -7.26
C GLU A 26 -7.71 -0.15 -6.22
N GLY A 27 -8.89 0.22 -6.70
CA GLY A 27 -10.04 0.57 -5.86
C GLY A 27 -10.35 -0.49 -4.78
N GLY A 28 -10.41 -0.05 -3.53
CA GLY A 28 -10.66 -0.90 -2.38
C GLY A 28 -9.46 -1.73 -1.92
N LEU A 29 -8.24 -1.34 -2.27
CA LEU A 29 -7.02 -1.77 -1.58
C LEU A 29 -6.96 -1.14 -0.19
N TYR A 30 -6.74 -1.97 0.83
CA TYR A 30 -6.70 -1.53 2.23
C TYR A 30 -5.25 -1.24 2.62
N ILE A 31 -4.84 0.03 2.55
CA ILE A 31 -3.43 0.41 2.77
C ILE A 31 -2.91 -0.02 4.15
N LYS A 32 -3.69 0.18 5.22
CA LYS A 32 -3.25 -0.20 6.59
C LYS A 32 -3.02 -1.71 6.73
N GLU A 33 -3.81 -2.52 6.04
CA GLU A 33 -3.69 -3.97 6.03
C GLU A 33 -2.50 -4.41 5.17
N LEU A 34 -2.29 -3.79 4.00
CA LEU A 34 -1.08 -3.97 3.19
C LEU A 34 0.20 -3.67 3.98
N ILE A 35 0.20 -2.65 4.84
CA ILE A 35 1.37 -2.35 5.69
C ILE A 35 1.53 -3.40 6.80
N SER A 36 0.47 -3.66 7.57
CA SER A 36 0.56 -4.45 8.81
C SER A 36 0.49 -5.97 8.60
N GLY A 37 0.05 -6.43 7.43
CA GLY A 37 -0.31 -7.82 7.17
C GLY A 37 -1.60 -8.26 7.87
N ASP A 38 -2.23 -7.39 8.66
CA ASP A 38 -3.50 -7.65 9.35
C ASP A 38 -3.50 -9.01 10.07
N SER A 39 -2.44 -9.24 10.86
CA SER A 39 -2.17 -10.51 11.56
C SER A 39 -2.14 -11.74 10.64
N GLY A 40 -1.59 -11.59 9.43
CA GLY A 40 -1.46 -12.65 8.43
C GLY A 40 -2.69 -12.83 7.54
N ARG A 41 -3.69 -11.93 7.62
CA ARG A 41 -4.87 -11.97 6.73
C ARG A 41 -4.61 -11.33 5.35
N THR A 42 -3.53 -10.54 5.22
CA THR A 42 -3.12 -9.89 3.97
C THR A 42 -1.71 -10.35 3.59
N GLU A 43 -1.57 -10.90 2.38
CA GLU A 43 -0.29 -11.41 1.86
C GLU A 43 -0.19 -11.14 0.34
N PRO A 44 0.94 -10.60 -0.18
CA PRO A 44 2.07 -10.08 0.59
C PRO A 44 1.73 -8.82 1.38
N SER A 45 2.51 -8.54 2.43
CA SER A 45 2.43 -7.31 3.22
C SER A 45 3.81 -6.71 3.46
N VAL A 46 3.89 -5.42 3.76
CA VAL A 46 5.17 -4.76 4.06
C VAL A 46 5.82 -5.39 5.29
N SER A 47 5.02 -5.71 6.31
CA SER A 47 5.51 -6.40 7.50
C SER A 47 6.09 -7.79 7.19
N SER A 48 5.42 -8.60 6.35
CA SER A 48 5.90 -9.93 5.97
C SER A 48 7.14 -9.87 5.07
N VAL A 49 7.20 -8.90 4.15
CA VAL A 49 8.37 -8.68 3.27
C VAL A 49 9.61 -8.23 4.06
N LEU A 50 9.45 -7.34 5.04
CA LEU A 50 10.57 -6.85 5.85
C LEU A 50 10.95 -7.81 7.00
N GLY A 51 10.10 -8.80 7.30
CA GLY A 51 10.33 -9.74 8.41
C GLY A 51 10.21 -9.11 9.80
N VAL A 52 9.63 -7.92 9.91
CA VAL A 52 9.44 -7.18 11.18
C VAL A 52 8.03 -6.63 11.27
N PRO A 53 7.45 -6.49 12.48
CA PRO A 53 6.16 -5.83 12.65
C PRO A 53 6.17 -4.41 12.09
N ALA A 54 5.23 -4.09 11.21
CA ALA A 54 5.05 -2.76 10.64
C ALA A 54 3.65 -2.21 10.95
N ARG A 55 3.55 -0.89 11.15
CA ARG A 55 2.26 -0.20 11.32
C ARG A 55 2.24 1.09 10.50
N CYS A 56 1.11 1.38 9.89
CA CYS A 56 0.88 2.67 9.24
C CYS A 56 0.69 3.74 10.32
N VAL A 57 1.66 4.65 10.43
CA VAL A 57 1.64 5.73 11.44
C VAL A 57 0.91 6.98 10.94
N ALA A 58 0.92 7.20 9.63
CA ALA A 58 0.22 8.26 8.92
C ALA A 58 -0.22 7.73 7.55
N LEU A 59 -1.36 8.22 7.06
CA LEU A 59 -1.91 7.88 5.75
C LEU A 59 -2.61 9.11 5.19
N ASP A 60 -2.26 9.47 3.97
CA ASP A 60 -2.93 10.52 3.21
C ASP A 60 -3.27 10.00 1.80
N VAL A 61 -4.30 10.58 1.19
CA VAL A 61 -4.73 10.25 -0.18
C VAL A 61 -4.24 11.37 -1.10
N LEU A 62 -3.27 11.06 -1.94
CA LEU A 62 -2.69 12.03 -2.87
C LEU A 62 -3.57 12.28 -4.10
N GLU A 63 -4.27 11.23 -4.58
CA GLU A 63 -5.09 11.27 -5.78
C GLU A 63 -6.24 10.24 -5.71
N VAL A 64 -7.37 10.53 -6.37
CA VAL A 64 -8.50 9.61 -6.56
C VAL A 64 -9.00 9.68 -7.99
N GLY A 65 -9.03 8.54 -8.67
CA GLY A 65 -9.50 8.41 -10.05
C GLY A 65 -8.45 7.77 -10.95
N ASP A 66 -8.82 7.52 -12.20
CA ASP A 66 -7.86 7.21 -13.25
C ASP A 66 -7.49 8.53 -13.95
N GLU A 67 -6.20 8.74 -14.26
CA GLU A 67 -5.84 9.75 -15.26
C GLU A 67 -6.65 9.46 -16.54
N PRO A 68 -7.26 10.45 -17.19
CA PRO A 68 -7.95 10.22 -18.44
C PRO A 68 -6.95 9.61 -19.42
N SER A 69 -7.20 8.37 -19.85
CA SER A 69 -6.42 7.78 -20.94
C SER A 69 -6.55 8.70 -22.14
N GLU A 70 -5.44 9.23 -22.66
CA GLU A 70 -5.45 9.83 -24.00
C GLU A 70 -6.07 8.81 -24.95
N LYS A 71 -7.27 9.14 -25.45
CA LYS A 71 -7.95 8.31 -26.45
C LYS A 71 -7.23 8.55 -27.77
N ASP A 72 -6.55 7.54 -28.28
CA ASP A 72 -6.27 7.40 -29.71
C ASP A 72 -7.59 7.28 -30.51
#